data_AF-A0A397W1D2-F1
#
_entry.id   AF-A0A397W1D2-F1
#
_cell.length_a   1.000
_cell.length_b   1.000
_cell.length_c   1.000
_cell.angle_alpha   90.00
_cell.angle_beta   90.00
_cell.angle_gamma   90.00
#
_symmetry.space_group_name_H-M   'P 1'
#
loop_
_entity.id
_entity.type
_entity.pdbx_description
1 polymer ?
#
loop_
_entity_poly.entity_id
_entity_poly.type
_entity_poly.pdbx_seq_one_letter_code
_entity_poly.pdbx_strand_id
1 'polypeptide(L)'
;MSQLLLHSLVLYQCSSFFHQELTTTTKKDNIIEITLTDITVEAFKILIKGDKEPTIFNLLVPSSKLGLAELIEYIKSYLIDNKASWLRLKFIKLLTNLLLFKKNALINLLKRFDLQIEESEIWDKVIQWGKEQTSDLPSNLKQWTEKNF
;
A
#
# COMPACT_ATOMS: atom_id res chain seq x y z
N MET A 1 7.27 3.01 26.71
CA MET A 1 8.09 3.51 25.58
C MET A 1 8.52 2.28 24.79
N SER A 2 8.21 2.20 23.51
CA SER A 2 8.44 0.98 22.70
C SER A 2 9.70 1.19 21.85
N GLN A 3 10.61 0.21 21.81
CA GLN A 3 11.88 0.27 21.07
C GLN A 3 11.92 -0.75 19.93
N LEU A 4 12.63 -0.43 18.83
CA LEU A 4 12.83 -1.32 17.68
C LEU A 4 14.31 -1.42 17.35
N LEU A 5 14.81 -2.65 17.21
CA LEU A 5 16.16 -2.93 16.74
C LEU A 5 16.12 -3.30 15.25
N LEU A 6 16.86 -2.57 14.43
CA LEU A 6 16.91 -2.74 12.97
C LEU A 6 18.35 -2.63 12.47
N HIS A 7 18.63 -3.29 11.34
CA HIS A 7 19.92 -3.13 10.67
C HIS A 7 20.01 -1.75 10.01
N SER A 8 21.01 -0.95 10.41
CA SER A 8 21.24 0.39 9.88
C SER A 8 21.36 0.44 8.36
N LEU A 9 21.95 -0.59 7.73
CA LEU A 9 22.09 -0.68 6.27
C LEU A 9 20.74 -0.66 5.54
N VAL A 10 19.70 -1.25 6.12
CA VAL A 10 18.35 -1.28 5.53
C VAL A 10 17.72 0.12 5.58
N LEU A 11 17.83 0.81 6.72
CA LEU A 11 17.29 2.17 6.89
C LEU A 11 18.04 3.18 6.04
N TYR A 12 19.37 3.05 5.95
CA TYR A 12 20.26 3.89 5.15
C TYR A 12 19.90 3.91 3.65
N GLN A 13 19.51 2.75 3.11
CA GLN A 13 19.15 2.62 1.69
C GLN A 13 17.72 3.08 1.39
N CYS A 14 16.81 2.97 2.36
CA CYS A 14 15.38 3.16 2.11
C CYS A 14 14.87 4.58 2.40
N SER A 15 15.68 5.45 3.01
CA SER A 15 15.23 6.78 3.42
C SER A 15 16.37 7.78 3.46
N SER A 16 16.21 8.93 2.78
CA SER A 16 17.17 10.03 2.84
C SER A 16 17.27 10.64 4.24
N PHE A 17 16.18 10.62 5.01
CA PHE A 17 16.19 11.02 6.42
C PHE A 17 17.12 10.10 7.23
N PHE A 18 16.95 8.78 7.13
CA PHE A 18 17.82 7.84 7.86
C PHE A 18 19.25 7.83 7.31
N HIS A 19 19.44 8.07 6.01
CA HIS A 19 20.77 8.27 5.44
C HIS A 19 21.49 9.41 6.15
N GLN A 20 20.85 10.58 6.25
CA GLN A 20 21.41 11.75 6.92
C GLN A 20 21.67 11.46 8.40
N GLU A 21 20.66 11.00 9.14
CA GLU A 21 20.77 10.70 10.57
C GLU A 21 21.86 9.66 10.88
N LEU A 22 22.02 8.62 10.06
CA LEU A 22 23.06 7.60 10.24
C LEU A 22 24.46 8.11 9.89
N THR A 23 24.59 9.15 9.05
CA THR A 23 25.88 9.78 8.74
C THR A 23 26.30 10.83 9.76
N THR A 24 25.34 11.50 10.41
CA THR A 24 25.61 12.59 11.36
C THR A 24 25.67 12.12 12.81
N THR A 25 25.00 11.01 13.15
CA THR A 25 24.88 10.54 14.54
C THR A 25 26.06 9.68 14.96
N THR A 26 26.62 9.96 16.14
CA THR A 26 27.76 9.21 16.68
C THR A 26 27.34 7.84 17.20
N LYS A 27 28.11 6.81 16.83
CA LYS A 27 27.89 5.42 17.27
C LYS A 27 28.41 5.23 18.70
N LYS A 28 27.60 4.63 19.57
CA LYS A 28 27.95 4.29 20.96
C LYS A 28 27.75 2.80 21.18
N ASP A 29 28.77 2.09 21.66
CA ASP A 29 28.70 0.64 21.96
C ASP A 29 28.16 -0.20 20.80
N ASN A 30 28.59 0.15 19.59
CA ASN A 30 28.12 -0.40 18.33
C ASN A 30 26.67 -0.14 17.91
N ILE A 31 25.95 0.70 18.63
CA ILE A 31 24.54 1.04 18.40
C ILE A 31 24.44 2.53 18.04
N ILE A 32 23.48 2.84 17.16
CA ILE A 32 23.06 4.22 16.86
C ILE A 32 21.62 4.34 17.35
N GLU A 33 21.37 5.28 18.25
CA GLU A 33 20.04 5.55 18.81
C GLU A 33 19.44 6.76 18.09
N ILE A 34 18.24 6.58 17.51
CA ILE A 34 17.51 7.64 16.80
C ILE A 34 16.11 7.71 17.42
N THR A 35 15.72 8.90 17.87
CA THR A 35 14.42 9.13 18.51
C THR A 35 13.46 9.79 17.54
N LEU A 36 12.28 9.19 17.35
CA LEU A 36 11.17 9.74 16.58
C LEU A 36 10.01 10.00 17.54
N THR A 37 9.63 11.26 17.73
CA THR A 37 8.61 11.65 18.72
C THR A 37 7.19 11.56 18.18
N ASP A 38 7.01 11.66 16.86
CA ASP A 38 5.70 11.87 16.25
C ASP A 38 5.17 10.62 15.51
N ILE A 39 5.85 9.48 15.68
CA ILE A 39 5.55 8.25 14.95
C ILE A 39 5.47 7.08 15.94
N THR A 40 4.35 6.35 15.92
CA THR A 40 4.20 5.14 16.75
C THR A 40 5.03 3.99 16.21
N VAL A 41 5.37 3.02 17.06
CA VAL A 41 6.13 1.83 16.65
C VAL A 41 5.40 1.00 15.60
N GLU A 42 4.07 0.94 15.67
CA GLU A 42 3.22 0.24 14.70
C GLU A 42 3.20 0.97 13.35
N ALA A 43 3.06 2.31 13.36
CA ALA A 43 3.16 3.11 12.15
C ALA A 43 4.56 3.01 11.52
N PHE A 44 5.61 3.03 12.35
CA PHE A 44 6.97 2.86 11.90
C PHE A 44 7.21 1.48 11.29
N LYS A 45 6.68 0.41 11.90
CA LYS A 45 6.71 -0.95 11.33
C LYS A 45 6.03 -1.02 9.97
N ILE A 46 4.94 -0.28 9.76
CA ILE A 46 4.26 -0.20 8.45
C ILE A 46 5.10 0.58 7.44
N LEU A 47 5.74 1.69 7.86
CA LEU A 47 6.61 2.51 7.01
C LEU A 47 7.85 1.73 6.55
N ILE A 48 8.55 1.03 7.45
CA ILE A 48 9.73 0.21 7.10
C ILE A 48 9.37 -1.09 6.37
N LYS A 49 8.18 -1.66 6.62
CA LYS A 49 7.64 -2.76 5.82
C LYS A 49 7.09 -2.29 4.47
N GLY A 50 7.05 -0.97 4.24
CA GLY A 50 6.61 -0.36 3.00
C GLY A 50 7.51 -0.78 1.84
N ASP A 51 7.03 -1.75 1.07
CA ASP A 51 7.35 -1.99 -0.34
C ASP A 51 8.83 -1.80 -0.70
N LYS A 52 9.63 -2.88 -0.62
CA LYS A 52 10.62 -3.08 -1.68
C LYS A 52 9.82 -3.37 -2.97
N GLU A 53 9.41 -2.29 -3.62
CA GLU A 53 8.75 -2.25 -4.91
C GLU A 53 9.48 -3.14 -5.92
N PRO A 54 8.76 -3.81 -6.85
CA PRO A 54 9.40 -4.22 -8.07
C PRO A 54 9.82 -2.93 -8.78
N THR A 55 11.12 -2.64 -8.86
CA THR A 55 11.67 -1.53 -9.68
C THR A 55 11.07 -1.53 -11.10
N ILE A 56 10.71 -2.72 -11.57
CA ILE A 56 10.06 -2.98 -12.85
C ILE A 56 8.62 -2.43 -12.97
N PHE A 57 7.82 -2.34 -11.89
CA PHE A 57 6.48 -1.73 -11.95
C PHE A 57 6.56 -0.24 -12.28
N ASN A 58 7.55 0.46 -11.71
CA ASN A 58 7.78 1.88 -11.92
C ASN A 58 8.16 2.20 -13.38
N LEU A 59 8.54 1.19 -14.18
CA LEU A 59 8.84 1.34 -15.60
C LEU A 59 7.59 1.37 -16.49
N LEU A 60 6.40 0.98 -16.00
CA LEU A 60 5.17 0.95 -16.81
C LEU A 60 4.80 2.33 -17.37
N VAL A 61 4.79 3.36 -16.51
CA VAL A 61 4.38 4.72 -16.90
C VAL A 61 5.39 5.36 -17.89
N PRO A 62 6.71 5.34 -17.64
CA PRO A 62 7.70 5.78 -18.62
C PRO A 62 7.63 5.00 -19.93
N SER A 63 7.52 3.67 -19.88
CA SER A 63 7.47 2.83 -21.08
C SER A 63 6.24 3.13 -21.93
N SER A 64 5.09 3.38 -21.28
CA SER A 64 3.87 3.83 -21.96
C SER A 64 4.02 5.19 -22.62
N LYS A 65 4.65 6.16 -21.94
CA LYS A 65 4.92 7.49 -22.52
C LYS A 65 5.90 7.44 -23.69
N LEU A 66 6.82 6.49 -23.68
CA LEU A 66 7.84 6.30 -24.72
C LEU A 66 7.40 5.35 -25.85
N GLY A 67 6.19 4.77 -25.77
CA GLY A 67 5.67 3.86 -26.80
C GLY A 67 6.37 2.48 -26.85
N LEU A 68 6.99 2.03 -25.76
CA LEU A 68 7.75 0.78 -25.69
C LEU A 68 6.82 -0.44 -25.46
N ALA A 69 6.02 -0.80 -26.46
CA ALA A 69 4.95 -1.80 -26.33
C ALA A 69 5.43 -3.18 -25.85
N GLU A 70 6.55 -3.70 -26.39
CA GLU A 70 7.09 -5.00 -26.00
C GLU A 70 7.54 -5.03 -24.53
N LEU A 71 8.17 -3.94 -24.08
CA LEU A 71 8.59 -3.80 -22.70
C LEU A 71 7.38 -3.71 -21.76
N ILE A 72 6.31 -3.03 -22.16
CA ILE A 72 5.06 -2.96 -21.40
C ILE A 72 4.47 -4.35 -21.21
N GLU A 73 4.39 -5.15 -22.26
CA GLU A 73 3.85 -6.52 -22.18
C GLU A 73 4.73 -7.42 -21.32
N TYR A 74 6.06 -7.36 -21.49
CA TYR A 74 6.99 -8.07 -20.62
C TYR A 74 6.79 -7.73 -19.13
N ILE A 75 6.69 -6.43 -18.81
CA ILE A 75 6.49 -5.98 -17.43
C ILE A 75 5.15 -6.50 -16.88
N LYS A 76 4.06 -6.40 -17.66
CA LYS A 76 2.74 -6.91 -17.27
C LYS A 76 2.79 -8.40 -16.96
N SER A 77 3.31 -9.22 -17.88
CA SER A 77 3.41 -10.67 -17.69
C SER A 77 4.27 -11.01 -16.47
N TYR A 78 5.45 -10.40 -16.32
CA TYR A 78 6.30 -10.63 -15.15
C TYR A 78 5.58 -10.33 -13.83
N LEU A 79 4.84 -9.22 -13.76
CA LEU A 79 4.12 -8.84 -12.55
C LEU A 79 2.96 -9.78 -12.26
N ILE A 80 2.24 -10.26 -13.28
CA ILE A 80 1.17 -11.24 -13.12
C ILE A 80 1.76 -12.57 -12.61
N ASP A 81 2.78 -13.09 -13.29
CA ASP A 81 3.31 -14.43 -13.01
C ASP A 81 4.09 -14.50 -11.69
N ASN A 82 4.79 -13.42 -11.32
CA ASN A 82 5.73 -13.45 -10.18
C ASN A 82 5.32 -12.55 -9.01
N LYS A 83 4.36 -11.63 -9.22
CA LYS A 83 4.00 -10.59 -8.25
C LYS A 83 2.49 -10.40 -8.11
N ALA A 84 1.65 -11.36 -8.52
CA ALA A 84 0.19 -11.29 -8.43
C ALA A 84 -0.32 -10.86 -7.04
N SER A 85 0.17 -11.49 -5.97
CA SER A 85 -0.25 -11.14 -4.60
C SER A 85 0.14 -9.71 -4.22
N TRP A 86 1.31 -9.24 -4.67
CA TRP A 86 1.76 -7.87 -4.45
C TRP A 86 0.90 -6.87 -5.23
N LEU A 87 0.61 -7.15 -6.52
CA LEU A 87 -0.30 -6.35 -7.34
C LEU A 87 -1.68 -6.25 -6.69
N ARG A 88 -2.23 -7.37 -6.21
CA ARG A 88 -3.54 -7.43 -5.54
C ARG A 88 -3.56 -6.58 -4.27
N LEU A 89 -2.52 -6.67 -3.43
CA LEU A 89 -2.41 -5.85 -2.22
C LEU A 89 -2.24 -4.35 -2.54
N LYS A 90 -1.39 -4.01 -3.52
CA LYS A 90 -1.21 -2.62 -3.98
C LYS A 90 -2.53 -2.05 -4.51
N PHE A 91 -3.28 -2.87 -5.25
CA PHE A 91 -4.57 -2.49 -5.80
C PHE A 91 -5.64 -2.31 -4.72
N ILE A 92 -5.76 -3.24 -3.77
CA ILE A 92 -6.66 -3.10 -2.61
C ILE A 92 -6.31 -1.83 -1.83
N LYS A 93 -5.02 -1.53 -1.60
CA LYS A 93 -4.59 -0.31 -0.91
C LYS A 93 -4.98 0.95 -1.68
N LEU A 94 -4.79 0.97 -3.01
CA LEU A 94 -5.24 2.07 -3.86
C LEU A 94 -6.76 2.23 -3.81
N LEU A 95 -7.52 1.14 -3.89
CA LEU A 95 -8.98 1.14 -3.76
C LEU A 95 -9.44 1.67 -2.40
N THR A 96 -8.87 1.18 -1.29
CA THR A 96 -9.20 1.63 0.06
C THR A 96 -8.94 3.13 0.22
N ASN A 97 -7.78 3.62 -0.26
CA ASN A 97 -7.48 5.05 -0.27
C ASN A 97 -8.49 5.83 -1.15
N LEU A 98 -8.88 5.31 -2.31
CA LEU A 98 -9.84 5.99 -3.18
C LEU A 98 -11.26 5.98 -2.60
N LEU A 99 -11.69 4.90 -1.95
CA LEU A 99 -12.95 4.77 -1.21
C LEU A 99 -13.03 5.82 -0.10
N LEU A 100 -11.94 6.00 0.65
CA LEU A 100 -11.84 7.01 1.71
C LEU A 100 -11.95 8.46 1.21
N PHE A 101 -11.56 8.76 -0.03
CA PHE A 101 -11.37 10.16 -0.47
C PHE A 101 -12.17 10.61 -1.71
N LYS A 102 -12.57 9.74 -2.66
CA LYS A 102 -13.21 10.18 -3.93
C LYS A 102 -14.12 9.12 -4.60
N LYS A 103 -15.43 9.21 -4.38
CA LYS A 103 -16.48 8.39 -5.03
C LYS A 103 -16.39 8.33 -6.56
N ASN A 104 -16.13 9.46 -7.23
CA ASN A 104 -16.06 9.52 -8.70
C ASN A 104 -14.79 8.86 -9.28
N ALA A 105 -13.69 8.84 -8.52
CA ALA A 105 -12.46 8.19 -8.94
C ALA A 105 -12.59 6.66 -8.88
N LEU A 106 -13.31 6.14 -7.88
CA LEU A 106 -13.63 4.72 -7.76
C LEU A 106 -14.42 4.21 -8.97
N ILE A 107 -15.48 4.93 -9.37
CA ILE A 107 -16.31 4.57 -10.54
C ILE A 107 -15.46 4.49 -11.82
N ASN A 108 -14.53 5.44 -12.00
CA ASN A 108 -13.64 5.44 -13.16
C ASN A 108 -12.56 4.34 -13.10
N LEU A 109 -12.17 3.90 -11.91
CA LEU A 109 -11.20 2.82 -11.72
C LEU A 109 -11.86 1.45 -12.02
N LEU A 110 -13.05 1.20 -11.45
CA LEU A 110 -13.83 -0.02 -11.67
C LEU A 110 -14.17 -0.23 -13.15
N LYS A 111 -14.41 0.86 -13.89
CA LYS A 111 -14.65 0.83 -15.35
C LYS A 111 -13.41 0.49 -16.19
N ARG A 112 -12.20 0.53 -15.62
CA ARG A 112 -10.94 0.29 -16.35
C ARG A 112 -10.37 -1.11 -16.19
N PHE A 113 -10.99 -2.02 -15.42
CA PHE A 113 -10.26 -3.23 -15.02
C PHE A 113 -10.34 -4.42 -15.95
N ASP A 114 -9.23 -4.59 -16.65
CA ASP A 114 -8.65 -5.84 -17.15
C ASP A 114 -7.98 -6.66 -16.01
N LEU A 115 -8.08 -6.23 -14.74
CA LEU A 115 -7.61 -7.01 -13.59
C LEU A 115 -8.70 -7.99 -13.18
N GLN A 116 -8.40 -9.28 -13.24
CA GLN A 116 -9.24 -10.41 -12.85
C GLN A 116 -9.54 -10.45 -11.33
N ILE A 117 -10.13 -9.38 -10.80
CA ILE A 117 -10.54 -9.30 -9.41
C ILE A 117 -11.99 -9.76 -9.35
N GLU A 118 -12.27 -10.73 -8.48
CA GLU A 118 -13.62 -11.21 -8.31
C GLU A 118 -14.53 -10.10 -7.80
N GLU A 119 -15.73 -10.01 -8.37
CA GLU A 119 -16.74 -9.02 -8.01
C GLU A 119 -17.05 -9.03 -6.50
N SER A 120 -17.02 -10.22 -5.90
CA SER A 120 -17.18 -10.46 -4.46
C SER A 120 -16.18 -9.65 -3.62
N GLU A 121 -14.91 -9.58 -4.03
CA GLU A 121 -13.86 -8.84 -3.31
C GLU A 121 -14.06 -7.32 -3.40
N ILE A 122 -14.61 -6.85 -4.52
CA ILE A 122 -14.96 -5.45 -4.70
C ILE A 122 -16.14 -5.10 -3.78
N TRP A 123 -17.18 -5.93 -3.78
CA TRP A 123 -18.35 -5.74 -2.91
C TRP A 123 -18.00 -5.77 -1.43
N ASP A 124 -17.12 -6.68 -1.00
CA ASP A 124 -16.64 -6.74 0.39
C ASP A 124 -15.99 -5.41 0.81
N LYS A 125 -15.20 -4.78 -0.07
CA LYS A 125 -14.55 -3.48 0.21
C LYS A 125 -15.54 -2.32 0.23
N VAL A 126 -16.53 -2.33 -0.66
CA VAL A 126 -17.61 -1.33 -0.68
C VAL A 126 -18.46 -1.41 0.58
N ILE A 127 -18.82 -2.63 1.01
CA ILE A 127 -19.58 -2.88 2.25
C ILE A 127 -18.78 -2.44 3.47
N GLN A 128 -17.49 -2.77 3.53
CA GLN A 128 -16.60 -2.35 4.61
C GLN A 128 -16.55 -0.81 4.71
N TRP A 129 -16.39 -0.11 3.59
CA TRP A 129 -16.43 1.35 3.56
C TRP A 129 -17.78 1.92 4.00
N GLY A 130 -18.90 1.35 3.54
CA GLY A 130 -20.24 1.80 3.95
C GLY A 130 -20.47 1.69 5.46
N LYS A 131 -19.91 0.64 6.09
CA LYS A 131 -19.92 0.47 7.56
C LYS A 131 -19.09 1.53 8.28
N GLU A 132 -17.92 1.86 7.75
CA GLU A 132 -17.04 2.89 8.34
C GLU A 132 -17.66 4.29 8.31
N GLN A 133 -18.60 4.54 7.38
CA GLN A 133 -19.32 5.82 7.26
C GLN A 133 -20.65 5.85 8.03
N THR A 134 -21.15 4.71 8.51
CA THR A 134 -22.46 4.62 9.18
C THR A 134 -22.29 4.00 10.56
N SER A 135 -22.25 4.83 11.59
CA SER A 135 -22.04 4.40 12.99
C SER A 135 -23.10 3.43 13.51
N ASP A 136 -24.30 3.45 12.91
CA ASP A 136 -25.47 2.73 13.39
C ASP A 136 -25.67 1.36 12.70
N LEU A 137 -24.78 0.99 11.76
CA LEU A 137 -24.86 -0.30 11.07
C LEU A 137 -24.26 -1.43 11.93
N PRO A 138 -24.98 -2.55 12.12
CA PRO A 138 -24.44 -3.73 12.77
C PRO A 138 -23.18 -4.22 12.07
N SER A 139 -22.14 -4.57 12.83
CA SER A 139 -20.88 -5.06 12.27
C SER A 139 -21.03 -6.42 11.56
N ASN A 140 -22.02 -7.22 11.94
CA ASN A 140 -22.29 -8.52 11.35
C ASN A 140 -23.39 -8.41 10.28
N LEU A 141 -23.08 -8.81 9.04
CA LEU A 141 -24.03 -8.81 7.91
C LEU A 141 -25.27 -9.66 8.16
N LYS A 142 -25.17 -10.72 8.98
CA LYS A 142 -26.33 -11.56 9.34
C LYS A 142 -27.36 -10.84 10.22
N GLN A 143 -27.02 -9.66 10.74
CA GLN A 143 -27.91 -8.84 11.57
C GLN A 143 -28.57 -7.70 10.76
N TRP A 144 -28.28 -7.61 9.46
CA TRP A 144 -28.86 -6.60 8.59
C TRP A 144 -30.29 -6.99 8.24
N THR A 145 -31.17 -6.01 8.27
CA THR A 145 -32.60 -6.13 7.96
C THR A 145 -32.94 -5.30 6.74
N GLU A 146 -34.16 -5.41 6.21
CA GLU A 146 -34.63 -4.58 5.08
C GLU A 146 -34.52 -3.08 5.33
N LYS A 147 -34.52 -2.64 6.60
CA LYS A 147 -34.33 -1.22 6.96
C LYS A 147 -32.89 -0.71 6.77
N ASN A 148 -31.94 -1.60 6.47
CA ASN A 148 -30.54 -1.28 6.24
C ASN A 148 -30.20 -1.18 4.74
N PHE A 149 -31.17 -1.40 3.85
CA PHE A 149 -31.06 -1.30 2.38
C PHE A 149 -31.97 -0.20 1.84
#